data_AF-A0A0L7SVY2-F1
#
_entry.id   AF-A0A0L7SVY2-F1
#
_cell.length_a   1.000
_cell.length_b   1.000
_cell.length_c   1.000
_cell.angle_alpha   90.00
_cell.angle_beta   90.00
_cell.angle_gamma   90.00
#
_symmetry.space_group_name_H-M   'P 1'
#
loop_
_entity.id
_entity.type
_entity.pdbx_description
1 polymer ?
#
loop_
_entity_poly.entity_id
_entity_poly.type
_entity_poly.pdbx_seq_one_letter_code
_entity_poly.pdbx_strand_id
1 'polypeptide(L)' 'MAIWQREATLEQLNQRSAGCMVGHLGIRFTAINDDSLEA' A
#
# COMPACT_ATOMS: atom_id res chain seq x y z
N MET A 1 -9.32 -15.29 -5.86
CA MET A 1 -10.09 -15.03 -4.62
C MET A 1 -9.08 -14.37 -3.70
N ALA A 2 -9.21 -13.07 -3.48
CA ALA A 2 -8.13 -12.29 -2.91
C ALA A 2 -7.75 -12.75 -1.50
N ILE A 3 -6.45 -12.66 -1.17
CA ILE A 3 -5.92 -13.02 0.16
C ILE A 3 -6.22 -11.96 1.23
N TRP A 4 -6.75 -10.81 0.81
CA TRP A 4 -6.97 -9.66 1.68
C TRP A 4 -8.19 -9.85 2.58
N GLN A 5 -7.98 -9.67 3.88
CA GLN A 5 -9.05 -9.67 4.87
C GLN A 5 -9.78 -8.32 4.99
N ARG A 6 -9.18 -7.26 4.44
CA ARG A 6 -9.67 -5.88 4.54
C ARG A 6 -9.48 -5.18 3.20
N GLU A 7 -10.50 -4.44 2.81
CA GLU A 7 -10.40 -3.55 1.65
C GLU A 7 -9.51 -2.35 1.98
N ALA A 8 -8.64 -1.99 1.05
CA ALA A 8 -7.79 -0.82 1.13
C ALA A 8 -7.56 -0.26 -0.27
N THR A 9 -7.33 1.05 -0.36
CA THR A 9 -6.95 1.71 -1.61
C THR A 9 -5.48 2.11 -1.56
N LEU A 10 -4.85 2.26 -2.74
CA LEU A 10 -3.48 2.76 -2.83
C LEU A 10 -3.31 4.12 -2.16
N GLU A 11 -4.30 5.02 -2.28
CA GLU A 11 -4.26 6.33 -1.61
C GLU A 11 -4.23 6.18 -0.09
N GLN A 12 -5.10 5.33 0.48
CA GLN A 12 -5.14 5.06 1.91
C GLN A 12 -3.82 4.46 2.42
N LEU A 13 -3.21 3.55 1.65
CA LEU A 13 -1.93 2.95 2.01
C LEU A 13 -0.80 3.98 1.98
N ASN A 14 -0.72 4.78 0.91
CA ASN A 14 0.30 5.82 0.77
C ASN A 14 0.15 6.94 1.80
N GLN A 15 -1.09 7.32 2.17
CA GLN A 15 -1.34 8.30 3.22
C GLN A 15 -0.85 7.80 4.59
N ARG A 16 -1.01 6.51 4.90
CA ARG A 16 -0.51 5.91 6.14
C ARG A 16 1.02 5.83 6.20
N SER A 17 1.68 5.79 5.05
CA SER A 17 3.14 5.82 4.96
C SER A 17 3.74 7.19 5.17
N ALA A 18 2.93 8.26 5.16
CA ALA A 18 3.38 9.61 5.42
C ALA A 18 3.90 9.76 6.86
N GLY A 19 5.08 10.34 7.02
CA GLY A 19 5.73 10.54 8.33
C GLY A 19 6.40 9.30 8.91
N CYS A 20 6.46 8.19 8.15
CA CYS A 20 7.19 6.98 8.51
C CYS A 20 8.36 6.74 7.54
N MET A 21 9.22 5.77 7.86
CA MET A 21 10.39 5.42 7.03
C MET A 21 10.04 5.20 5.56
N VAL A 22 8.93 4.54 5.26
CA VAL A 22 8.44 4.28 3.90
C VAL A 22 8.25 5.59 3.11
N GLY A 23 7.53 6.56 3.69
CA GLY A 23 7.34 7.86 3.06
C GLY A 23 8.62 8.69 2.97
N HIS A 24 9.50 8.62 3.98
CA HIS A 24 10.80 9.32 3.95
C HIS A 24 11.75 8.79 2.88
N LEU A 25 11.65 7.50 2.54
CA LEU A 25 12.41 6.87 1.47
C LEU A 25 11.76 7.04 0.09
N GLY A 26 10.59 7.68 0.01
CA GLY A 26 9.87 7.90 -1.24
C GLY A 26 9.19 6.65 -1.82
N ILE A 27 9.06 5.59 -1.03
CA ILE A 27 8.37 4.35 -1.43
C ILE A 27 6.87 4.64 -1.59
N ARG A 28 6.26 4.13 -2.66
CA ARG A 28 4.84 4.37 -2.96
C ARG A 28 4.18 3.12 -3.48
N PHE A 29 3.12 2.69 -2.82
CA PHE A 29 2.29 1.60 -3.30
C PHE A 29 1.68 1.94 -4.67
N THR A 30 1.93 1.10 -5.68
CA THR A 30 1.51 1.29 -7.08
C THR A 30 0.46 0.30 -7.55
N ALA A 31 0.37 -0.89 -6.95
CA ALA A 31 -0.59 -1.91 -7.35
C ALA A 31 -1.06 -2.78 -6.17
N ILE A 32 -2.35 -3.12 -6.15
CA ILE A 32 -2.96 -4.13 -5.29
C ILE A 32 -3.57 -5.19 -6.21
N ASN A 33 -3.01 -6.39 -6.21
CA ASN A 33 -3.54 -7.55 -6.93
C ASN A 33 -4.22 -8.50 -5.96
N ASP A 34 -4.82 -9.58 -6.47
CA ASP A 34 -5.55 -10.57 -5.65
C ASP A 34 -4.64 -11.24 -4.58
N ASP A 35 -3.34 -11.40 -4.85
CA ASP A 35 -2.37 -12.10 -4.00
C ASP A 35 -1.08 -11.28 -3.72
N SER A 36 -0.98 -10.04 -4.20
CA SER A 36 0.25 -9.24 -4.07
C SER A 36 0.03 -7.73 -3.92
N LEU A 37 1.00 -7.07 -3.26
CA LEU A 37 1.06 -5.62 -3.06
C LEU A 37 2.44 -5.12 -3.50
N GLU A 38 2.47 -4.12 -4.38
CA GLU A 38 3.70 -3.56 -4.97
C GLU A 38 3.93 -2.10 -4.51
N ALA A 39 5.19 -1.73 -4.27
CA ALA A 39 5.62 -0.43 -3.75
C ALA A 39 6.95 0.06 -4.32
#